data_AF-A0A8J6AL38-F1
#
_entry.id   AF-A0A8J6AL38-F1
#
_cell.length_a   1.000
_cell.length_b   1.000
_cell.length_c   1.000
_cell.angle_alpha   90.00
_cell.angle_beta   90.00
_cell.angle_gamma   90.00
#
_symmetry.space_group_name_H-M   'P 1'
#
loop_
_entity.id
_entity.type
_entity.pdbx_description
1 polymer ?
#
loop_
_entity_poly.entity_id
_entity_poly.type
_entity_poly.pdbx_seq_one_letter_code
_entity_poly.pdbx_strand_id
1 'polypeptide(L)'
;TRTVCAEQCDGRCYGPYVSDCCHRECAGGCSGPKDTDCFACMNFNDSGACVTQCPQTFVYNPTTFQLEHNFNAKYTYGAFCVKKCPHNFVVDSSSCVRACPSSKMEVEENGIKMCKPCTDICPKACDGIGTGSLMSAQTVDSSNIDKFVNCTKINGNLIFLVTGIHGDPYNAIEAIDPEKLNVFRTVREITGFLNIQSWPPNMTDFSVFSNLVTIGGRVLYSGLSLLILKQQGITSLQFQSLKEISAGNIYITDNSNLCYYHTINWTTLFSTINQRIVIRDNRKAENCTAEGMVCNHLCSSDGCWGPGPDQCLSCRRFSRGRICIESCNLYDGEFREFENGSICVECDPQCEKMEDGLLTCHGPGPDNCTKCSHFKDGPNCVEKCPDGLQGANSFIFKYADQDRECHPCHPNCTQGCSGPTSHDCIYYPWTGHSTLPQHAR
;
A
#
# COMPACT_ATOMS: atom_id res chain seq x y z
N THR A 1 16.12 20.23 -49.26
CA THR A 1 15.60 21.58 -49.54
C THR A 1 14.85 22.04 -48.30
N ARG A 2 15.30 23.13 -47.66
CA ARG A 2 14.70 23.64 -46.42
C ARG A 2 13.48 24.47 -46.82
N THR A 3 12.30 23.86 -46.86
CA THR A 3 11.04 24.57 -47.11
C THR A 3 10.88 25.63 -46.01
N VAL A 4 10.69 26.89 -46.41
CA VAL A 4 10.58 28.01 -45.47
C VAL A 4 9.11 28.14 -45.08
N CYS A 5 8.80 27.86 -43.82
CA CYS A 5 7.44 27.94 -43.30
C CYS A 5 7.02 29.40 -43.03
N ALA A 6 5.72 29.66 -43.04
CA ALA A 6 5.17 30.93 -42.56
C ALA A 6 5.43 31.11 -41.05
N GLU A 7 5.53 32.36 -40.58
CA GLU A 7 5.79 32.67 -39.16
C GLU A 7 4.70 32.16 -38.21
N GLN A 8 3.48 32.01 -38.71
CA GLN A 8 2.33 31.51 -37.94
C GLN A 8 2.34 29.98 -37.76
N CYS A 9 3.26 29.26 -38.41
CA CYS A 9 3.37 27.82 -38.21
C CYS A 9 4.07 27.53 -36.88
N ASP A 10 3.41 26.81 -35.97
CA ASP A 10 3.97 26.40 -34.68
C ASP A 10 5.19 25.46 -34.81
N GLY A 11 5.36 24.80 -35.96
CA GLY A 11 6.41 23.78 -36.14
C GLY A 11 6.85 23.57 -37.58
N ARG A 12 6.28 22.58 -38.26
CA ARG A 12 6.66 22.16 -39.63
C ARG A 12 5.62 22.65 -40.65
N CYS A 13 5.97 22.55 -41.93
CA CYS A 13 5.08 22.88 -43.05
C CYS A 13 5.41 22.02 -44.28
N TYR A 14 4.47 21.92 -45.21
CA TYR A 14 4.66 21.28 -46.52
C TYR A 14 4.68 22.30 -47.69
N GLY A 15 4.57 23.58 -47.37
CA GLY A 15 4.63 24.72 -48.29
C GLY A 15 4.82 26.04 -47.55
N PRO A 16 4.97 27.16 -48.27
CA PRO A 16 5.33 28.46 -47.67
C PRO A 16 4.13 29.24 -47.12
N TYR A 17 2.89 28.83 -47.40
CA TYR A 17 1.69 29.56 -46.98
C TYR A 17 1.20 29.08 -45.61
N VAL A 18 0.42 29.92 -44.91
CA VAL A 18 -0.18 29.57 -43.60
C VAL A 18 -1.12 28.35 -43.71
N SER A 19 -1.76 28.15 -44.87
CA SER A 19 -2.55 26.95 -45.16
C SER A 19 -1.73 25.66 -45.18
N ASP A 20 -0.41 25.77 -45.32
CA ASP A 20 0.51 24.66 -45.50
C ASP A 20 1.23 24.31 -44.18
N CYS A 21 0.84 24.93 -43.07
CA CYS A 21 1.33 24.57 -41.76
C CYS A 21 0.87 23.15 -41.40
N CYS A 22 1.80 22.38 -40.84
CA CYS A 22 1.49 21.07 -40.27
C CYS A 22 0.80 21.21 -38.92
N HIS A 23 0.10 20.15 -38.51
CA HIS A 23 -0.34 20.02 -37.12
C HIS A 23 0.86 20.11 -36.17
N ARG A 24 0.69 20.74 -34.99
CA ARG A 24 1.77 20.95 -34.01
C ARG A 24 2.42 19.66 -33.50
N GLU A 25 1.69 18.55 -33.55
CA GLU A 25 2.18 17.22 -33.14
C GLU A 25 2.98 16.49 -34.24
N CYS A 26 3.15 17.09 -35.42
CA CYS A 26 3.92 16.48 -36.51
C CYS A 26 5.44 16.69 -36.34
N ALA A 27 6.18 15.58 -36.36
CA ALA A 27 7.63 15.56 -36.43
C ALA A 27 8.12 15.38 -37.88
N GLY A 28 9.20 16.07 -38.25
CA GLY A 28 9.80 16.01 -39.59
C GLY A 28 9.04 16.78 -40.68
N GLY A 29 7.74 16.53 -40.84
CA GLY A 29 6.87 17.15 -41.85
C GLY A 29 5.47 16.49 -41.88
N CYS A 30 4.64 16.87 -42.85
CA CYS A 30 3.29 16.35 -43.02
C CYS A 30 2.88 16.37 -44.50
N SER A 31 1.81 15.66 -44.84
CA SER A 31 1.13 15.70 -46.15
C SER A 31 -0.15 16.52 -46.15
N GLY A 32 -0.51 17.12 -45.01
CA GLY A 32 -1.75 17.84 -44.80
C GLY A 32 -1.82 18.45 -43.40
N PRO A 33 -2.89 19.21 -43.09
CA PRO A 33 -2.97 19.99 -41.87
C PRO A 33 -3.40 19.18 -40.63
N LYS A 34 -3.87 17.93 -40.78
CA LYS A 34 -4.40 17.14 -39.66
C LYS A 34 -3.28 16.43 -38.89
N ASP A 35 -3.58 16.08 -37.64
CA ASP A 35 -2.75 15.23 -36.78
C ASP A 35 -2.54 13.80 -37.33
N THR A 36 -3.33 13.40 -38.32
CA THR A 36 -3.26 12.12 -39.02
C THR A 36 -2.45 12.17 -40.32
N ASP A 37 -2.05 13.37 -40.76
CA ASP A 37 -1.28 13.60 -41.98
C ASP A 37 0.23 13.74 -41.71
N CYS A 38 0.67 13.50 -40.47
CA CYS A 38 2.06 13.65 -40.07
C CYS A 38 2.94 12.52 -40.63
N PHE A 39 4.18 12.85 -41.02
CA PHE A 39 5.17 11.82 -41.40
C PHE A 39 5.68 11.01 -40.20
N ALA A 40 5.76 11.65 -39.04
CA ALA A 40 6.04 11.03 -37.75
C ALA A 40 5.38 11.86 -36.64
N CYS A 41 5.14 11.25 -35.48
CA CYS A 41 4.59 11.96 -34.32
C CYS A 41 5.70 12.54 -33.45
N MET A 42 5.50 13.75 -32.94
CA MET A 42 6.38 14.36 -31.93
C MET A 42 6.38 13.57 -30.62
N ASN A 43 5.20 13.09 -30.21
CA ASN A 43 4.98 12.40 -28.95
C ASN A 43 4.51 10.96 -29.18
N PHE A 44 3.19 10.74 -29.31
CA PHE A 44 2.63 9.39 -29.45
C PHE A 44 1.76 9.25 -30.69
N ASN A 45 1.78 8.06 -31.28
CA ASN A 45 0.85 7.65 -32.32
C ASN A 45 -0.31 6.88 -31.66
N ASP A 46 -1.50 7.46 -31.73
CA ASP A 46 -2.74 6.83 -31.34
C ASP A 46 -3.56 6.39 -32.56
N SER A 47 -3.35 5.14 -33.00
CA SER A 47 -4.11 4.53 -34.12
C SER A 47 -4.09 5.38 -35.41
N GLY A 48 -2.97 6.07 -35.68
CA GLY A 48 -2.75 6.91 -36.85
C GLY A 48 -2.73 8.42 -36.57
N ALA A 49 -3.29 8.87 -35.45
CA ALA A 49 -3.28 10.28 -35.05
C ALA A 49 -2.09 10.59 -34.13
N CYS A 50 -1.40 11.70 -34.35
CA CYS A 50 -0.34 12.16 -33.48
C CYS A 50 -0.88 12.97 -32.29
N VAL A 51 -0.72 12.44 -31.08
CA VAL A 51 -1.28 12.98 -29.84
C VAL A 51 -0.19 13.31 -28.82
N THR A 52 -0.42 14.32 -27.98
CA THR A 52 0.48 14.71 -26.89
C THR A 52 0.55 13.66 -25.78
N GLN A 53 -0.56 12.98 -25.52
CA GLN A 53 -0.70 11.96 -24.49
C GLN A 53 -1.73 10.92 -24.92
N CYS A 54 -1.54 9.67 -24.49
CA CYS A 54 -2.52 8.61 -24.72
C CYS A 54 -3.80 8.84 -23.89
N PRO A 55 -4.95 8.30 -24.33
CA PRO A 55 -6.19 8.29 -23.55
C PRO A 55 -5.97 7.80 -22.11
N GLN A 56 -6.24 8.68 -21.15
CA GLN A 56 -5.99 8.45 -19.72
C GLN A 56 -6.81 7.28 -19.16
N THR A 57 -6.30 6.63 -18.11
CA THR A 57 -6.96 5.49 -17.44
C THR A 57 -8.17 5.88 -16.61
N PHE A 58 -8.23 7.15 -16.18
CA PHE A 58 -9.38 7.71 -15.47
C PHE A 58 -9.86 8.97 -16.19
N VAL A 59 -11.18 9.14 -16.25
CA VAL A 59 -11.85 10.33 -16.79
C VAL A 59 -12.87 10.83 -15.79
N TYR A 60 -13.03 12.14 -15.72
CA TYR A 60 -14.01 12.75 -14.82
C TYR A 60 -15.42 12.52 -15.38
N ASN A 61 -16.31 11.95 -14.56
CA ASN A 61 -17.71 11.75 -14.91
C ASN A 61 -18.57 12.88 -14.28
N PRO A 62 -19.16 13.78 -15.09
CA PRO A 62 -19.97 14.89 -14.57
C PRO A 62 -21.25 14.48 -13.84
N THR A 63 -21.70 13.23 -13.98
CA THR A 63 -22.89 12.71 -13.31
C THR A 63 -22.59 12.22 -11.90
N THR A 64 -21.42 11.60 -11.69
CA THR A 64 -21.00 11.05 -10.39
C THR A 64 -20.02 11.95 -9.64
N PHE A 65 -19.52 13.01 -10.30
CA PHE A 65 -18.61 14.01 -9.74
C PHE A 65 -17.27 13.43 -9.26
N GLN A 66 -16.82 12.35 -9.90
CA GLN A 66 -15.60 11.63 -9.54
C GLN A 66 -14.83 11.17 -10.79
N LEU A 67 -13.57 10.80 -10.59
CA LEU A 67 -12.75 10.16 -11.60
C LEU A 67 -13.13 8.68 -11.71
N GLU A 68 -13.62 8.27 -12.87
CA GLU A 68 -14.01 6.89 -13.16
C GLU A 68 -13.07 6.24 -14.17
N HIS A 69 -13.02 4.91 -14.14
CA HIS A 69 -12.19 4.15 -15.07
C HIS A 69 -12.64 4.36 -16.52
N ASN A 70 -11.71 4.81 -17.36
CA ASN A 70 -11.95 5.03 -18.78
C ASN A 70 -11.85 3.71 -19.56
N PHE A 71 -12.96 3.20 -20.10
CA PHE A 71 -12.95 1.99 -20.93
C PHE A 71 -12.22 2.16 -22.27
N ASN A 72 -12.00 3.39 -22.72
CA ASN A 72 -11.24 3.72 -23.91
C ASN A 72 -9.76 4.04 -23.61
N ALA A 73 -9.31 3.80 -22.37
CA ALA A 73 -7.93 4.02 -21.98
C ALA A 73 -6.96 3.25 -22.89
N LYS A 74 -5.81 3.88 -23.16
CA LYS A 74 -4.69 3.24 -23.84
C LYS A 74 -3.42 3.52 -23.06
N TYR A 75 -2.52 2.56 -23.11
CA TYR A 75 -1.25 2.62 -22.41
C TYR A 75 -0.16 3.13 -23.34
N THR A 76 0.75 3.93 -22.81
CA THR A 76 1.95 4.31 -23.55
C THR A 76 2.88 3.10 -23.69
N TYR A 77 3.38 2.87 -24.90
CA TYR A 77 4.40 1.88 -25.19
C TYR A 77 5.38 2.46 -26.22
N GLY A 78 6.52 2.96 -25.73
CA GLY A 78 7.42 3.75 -26.57
C GLY A 78 6.71 5.00 -27.09
N ALA A 79 6.65 5.16 -28.42
CA ALA A 79 5.96 6.26 -29.09
C ALA A 79 4.54 5.90 -29.56
N PHE A 80 3.90 4.87 -28.99
CA PHE A 80 2.57 4.39 -29.39
C PHE A 80 1.59 4.32 -28.23
N CYS A 81 0.30 4.51 -28.53
CA CYS A 81 -0.80 4.24 -27.61
C CYS A 81 -1.43 2.87 -27.92
N VAL A 82 -1.36 1.94 -26.97
CA VAL A 82 -1.82 0.55 -27.14
C VAL A 82 -2.97 0.20 -26.19
N LYS A 83 -3.98 -0.54 -26.67
CA LYS A 83 -5.09 -1.01 -25.82
C LYS A 83 -4.67 -2.10 -24.82
N LYS A 84 -3.65 -2.88 -25.17
CA LYS A 84 -3.10 -3.95 -24.33
C LYS A 84 -1.58 -3.88 -24.41
N CYS A 85 -0.91 -4.03 -23.27
CA CYS A 85 0.53 -4.14 -23.27
C CYS A 85 0.99 -5.41 -23.99
N PRO A 86 2.16 -5.37 -24.67
CA PRO A 86 2.73 -6.56 -25.30
C PRO A 86 2.99 -7.69 -24.31
N HIS A 87 3.20 -8.90 -24.82
CA HIS A 87 3.57 -10.05 -24.00
C HIS A 87 4.87 -9.76 -23.21
N ASN A 88 4.90 -10.13 -21.92
CA ASN A 88 5.96 -9.81 -20.94
C ASN A 88 6.06 -8.35 -20.47
N PHE A 89 5.04 -7.53 -20.69
CA PHE A 89 4.93 -6.19 -20.09
C PHE A 89 3.81 -6.15 -19.05
N VAL A 90 3.96 -5.25 -18.08
CA VAL A 90 3.00 -4.98 -17.00
C VAL A 90 2.55 -3.52 -17.09
N VAL A 91 1.28 -3.26 -16.78
CA VAL A 91 0.73 -1.90 -16.75
C VAL A 91 1.15 -1.21 -15.45
N ASP A 92 1.85 -0.08 -15.55
CA ASP A 92 2.10 0.81 -14.42
C ASP A 92 1.47 2.19 -14.69
N SER A 93 0.48 2.57 -13.88
CA SER A 93 -0.36 3.74 -14.08
C SER A 93 -0.99 3.74 -15.49
N SER A 94 -0.46 4.52 -16.44
CA SER A 94 -0.92 4.63 -17.84
C SER A 94 0.12 4.17 -18.86
N SER A 95 1.11 3.37 -18.44
CA SER A 95 2.27 2.99 -19.27
C SER A 95 2.58 1.49 -19.21
N CYS A 96 3.13 0.94 -20.28
CA CYS A 96 3.63 -0.44 -20.32
C CYS A 96 5.10 -0.50 -19.91
N VAL A 97 5.39 -1.10 -18.76
CA VAL A 97 6.76 -1.26 -18.24
C VAL A 97 7.19 -2.73 -18.22
N ARG A 98 8.50 -2.99 -18.17
CA ARG A 98 9.04 -4.36 -18.14
C ARG A 98 8.94 -5.01 -16.77
N ALA A 99 8.99 -4.20 -15.71
CA ALA A 99 8.92 -4.64 -14.32
C ALA A 99 8.29 -3.52 -13.48
N CYS A 100 7.59 -3.90 -12.42
CA CYS A 100 7.04 -2.91 -11.50
C CYS A 100 8.16 -2.16 -10.76
N PRO A 101 7.94 -0.87 -10.42
CA PRO A 101 8.80 -0.14 -9.49
C PRO A 101 8.94 -0.87 -8.15
N SER A 102 10.03 -0.62 -7.42
CA SER A 102 10.32 -1.29 -6.14
C SER A 102 9.27 -1.09 -5.04
N SER A 103 8.41 -0.07 -5.15
CA SER A 103 7.30 0.23 -4.25
C SER A 103 5.95 -0.36 -4.69
N LYS A 104 5.93 -1.10 -5.81
CA LYS A 104 4.73 -1.72 -6.36
C LYS A 104 4.95 -3.22 -6.59
N MET A 105 3.87 -3.97 -6.58
CA MET A 105 3.85 -5.41 -6.87
C MET A 105 3.04 -5.70 -8.12
N GLU A 106 3.47 -6.71 -8.88
CA GLU A 106 2.71 -7.23 -10.02
C GLU A 106 1.52 -8.03 -9.50
N VAL A 107 0.32 -7.61 -9.92
CA VAL A 107 -0.94 -8.32 -9.70
C VAL A 107 -1.61 -8.59 -11.03
N GLU A 108 -2.40 -9.65 -11.09
CA GLU A 108 -3.21 -9.98 -12.26
C GLU A 108 -4.69 -9.76 -11.92
N GLU A 109 -5.29 -8.70 -12.49
CA GLU A 109 -6.72 -8.41 -12.38
C GLU A 109 -7.36 -8.59 -13.76
N ASN A 110 -8.38 -9.45 -13.86
CA ASN A 110 -9.10 -9.73 -15.11
C ASN A 110 -8.18 -10.16 -16.29
N GLY A 111 -7.09 -10.88 -16.01
CA GLY A 111 -6.11 -11.32 -17.01
C GLY A 111 -5.17 -10.22 -17.51
N ILE A 112 -5.15 -9.05 -16.86
CA ILE A 112 -4.23 -7.94 -17.14
C ILE A 112 -3.24 -7.82 -15.98
N LYS A 113 -1.96 -7.94 -16.30
CA LYS A 113 -0.87 -7.70 -15.35
C LYS A 113 -0.71 -6.21 -15.10
N MET A 114 -0.80 -5.79 -13.85
CA MET A 114 -0.66 -4.39 -13.44
C MET A 114 0.15 -4.23 -12.15
N CYS A 115 0.74 -3.06 -11.97
CA CYS A 115 1.51 -2.70 -10.79
C CYS A 115 0.61 -1.97 -9.79
N LYS A 116 0.35 -2.59 -8.62
CA LYS A 116 -0.35 -1.94 -7.51
C LYS A 116 0.66 -1.51 -6.43
N PRO A 117 0.47 -0.33 -5.81
CA PRO A 117 1.23 0.05 -4.62
C PRO A 117 1.18 -1.04 -3.55
N CYS A 118 2.34 -1.35 -2.96
CA CYS A 118 2.42 -2.25 -1.83
C CYS A 118 1.86 -1.53 -0.58
N THR A 119 1.15 -2.25 0.31
CA THR A 119 0.59 -1.65 1.53
C THR A 119 1.68 -1.11 2.46
N ASP A 120 2.80 -1.83 2.56
CA ASP A 120 4.00 -1.39 3.25
C ASP A 120 5.24 -1.85 2.47
N ILE A 121 5.72 -3.07 2.73
CA ILE A 121 6.85 -3.69 2.05
C ILE A 121 6.31 -4.64 0.98
N CYS A 122 6.87 -4.55 -0.23
CA CYS A 122 6.43 -5.40 -1.32
C CYS A 122 6.70 -6.89 -1.04
N PRO A 123 5.77 -7.79 -1.41
CA PRO A 123 5.92 -9.20 -1.13
C PRO A 123 7.20 -9.79 -1.71
N LYS A 124 8.10 -10.27 -0.83
CA LYS A 124 9.27 -11.03 -1.21
C LYS A 124 9.18 -12.40 -0.57
N ALA A 125 9.00 -13.41 -1.41
CA ALA A 125 9.02 -14.80 -0.99
C ALA A 125 10.47 -15.31 -0.93
N CYS A 126 10.85 -15.90 0.19
CA CYS A 126 12.18 -16.44 0.44
C CYS A 126 12.06 -17.90 0.86
N ASP A 127 13.08 -18.70 0.52
CA ASP A 127 13.13 -20.09 0.95
C ASP A 127 13.34 -20.17 2.47
N GLY A 128 12.59 -21.04 3.13
CA GLY A 128 12.80 -21.38 4.53
C GLY A 128 13.84 -22.49 4.72
N ILE A 129 14.19 -22.76 5.97
CA ILE A 129 15.10 -23.85 6.35
C ILE A 129 14.54 -25.19 5.88
N GLY A 130 15.36 -25.96 5.15
CA GLY A 130 14.96 -27.22 4.53
C GLY A 130 14.17 -27.07 3.22
N THR A 131 14.22 -25.91 2.55
CA THR A 131 13.54 -25.65 1.28
C THR A 131 14.46 -24.95 0.27
N GLY A 132 14.34 -25.29 -1.01
CA GLY A 132 15.02 -24.57 -2.11
C GLY A 132 16.52 -24.36 -1.89
N SER A 133 16.95 -23.09 -1.92
CA SER A 133 18.34 -22.66 -1.69
C SER A 133 18.88 -22.93 -0.26
N LEU A 134 18.00 -23.30 0.67
CA LEU A 134 18.31 -23.65 2.06
C LEU A 134 17.92 -25.11 2.39
N MET A 135 17.81 -25.98 1.37
CA MET A 135 17.46 -27.40 1.54
C MET A 135 18.39 -28.14 2.51
N SER A 136 19.69 -27.83 2.50
CA SER A 136 20.68 -28.46 3.38
C SER A 136 20.79 -27.82 4.76
N ALA A 137 20.19 -26.65 4.97
CA ALA A 137 20.27 -25.94 6.25
C ALA A 137 19.36 -26.62 7.28
N GLN A 138 19.85 -26.74 8.51
CA GLN A 138 19.09 -27.31 9.64
C GLN A 138 18.56 -26.22 10.60
N THR A 139 19.18 -25.05 10.61
CA THR A 139 18.85 -23.91 11.47
C THR A 139 19.17 -22.61 10.74
N VAL A 140 18.54 -21.53 11.16
CA VAL A 140 19.03 -20.18 10.90
C VAL A 140 20.35 -20.01 11.66
N ASP A 141 21.36 -19.48 10.99
CA ASP A 141 22.70 -19.26 11.54
C ASP A 141 23.36 -18.01 10.92
N SER A 142 24.56 -17.67 11.37
CA SER A 142 25.32 -16.50 10.89
C SER A 142 25.65 -16.52 9.39
N SER A 143 25.71 -17.69 8.76
CA SER A 143 26.01 -17.86 7.32
C SER A 143 24.79 -17.64 6.42
N ASN A 144 23.58 -17.81 6.94
CA ASN A 144 22.35 -17.79 6.15
C ASN A 144 21.36 -16.68 6.55
N ILE A 145 21.52 -16.04 7.71
CA ILE A 145 20.60 -14.99 8.21
C ILE A 145 20.39 -13.84 7.20
N ASP A 146 21.44 -13.43 6.50
CA ASP A 146 21.38 -12.30 5.54
C ASP A 146 20.54 -12.64 4.29
N LYS A 147 20.23 -13.93 4.05
CA LYS A 147 19.32 -14.35 2.96
C LYS A 147 17.87 -13.98 3.25
N PHE A 148 17.52 -13.70 4.52
CA PHE A 148 16.17 -13.33 4.95
C PHE A 148 15.89 -11.83 4.90
N VAL A 149 16.84 -11.01 4.42
CA VAL A 149 16.66 -9.55 4.32
C VAL A 149 15.49 -9.21 3.39
N ASN A 150 14.58 -8.38 3.91
CA ASN A 150 13.35 -7.90 3.25
C ASN A 150 12.34 -9.00 2.87
N CYS A 151 12.46 -10.20 3.44
CA CYS A 151 11.52 -11.29 3.17
C CYS A 151 10.21 -11.07 3.92
N THR A 152 9.10 -10.98 3.19
CA THR A 152 7.76 -10.86 3.81
C THR A 152 7.06 -12.20 3.93
N LYS A 153 7.45 -13.19 3.13
CA LYS A 153 6.90 -14.54 3.14
C LYS A 153 8.02 -15.57 3.15
N ILE A 154 7.96 -16.51 4.07
CA ILE A 154 8.88 -17.66 4.13
C ILE A 154 8.19 -18.89 3.58
N ASN A 155 8.66 -19.35 2.42
CA ASN A 155 8.27 -20.61 1.81
C ASN A 155 9.05 -21.75 2.48
N GLY A 156 8.47 -22.32 3.53
CA GLY A 156 9.09 -23.38 4.33
C GLY A 156 9.05 -23.04 5.80
N ASN A 157 10.13 -23.36 6.51
CA ASN A 157 10.19 -23.34 7.96
C ASN A 157 11.20 -22.29 8.46
N LEU A 158 11.04 -21.83 9.69
CA LEU A 158 12.09 -21.15 10.43
C LEU A 158 12.45 -21.99 11.66
N ILE A 159 13.74 -22.27 11.82
CA ILE A 159 14.25 -23.16 12.86
C ILE A 159 15.43 -22.46 13.53
N PHE A 160 15.40 -22.34 14.85
CA PHE A 160 16.44 -21.74 15.67
C PHE A 160 16.93 -22.77 16.69
N LEU A 161 18.09 -23.36 16.40
CA LEU A 161 18.76 -24.35 17.24
C LEU A 161 19.94 -23.73 17.98
N VAL A 162 20.43 -24.42 19.01
CA VAL A 162 21.63 -24.03 19.77
C VAL A 162 22.83 -23.84 18.85
N THR A 163 23.01 -24.71 17.86
CA THR A 163 24.11 -24.63 16.87
C THR A 163 24.02 -23.42 15.95
N GLY A 164 22.83 -22.84 15.77
CA GLY A 164 22.66 -21.61 14.98
C GLY A 164 22.88 -20.36 15.82
N ILE A 165 22.28 -20.31 17.01
CA ILE A 165 22.35 -19.14 17.90
C ILE A 165 23.73 -19.00 18.53
N HIS A 166 24.29 -20.08 19.09
CA HIS A 166 25.58 -20.08 19.76
C HIS A 166 26.75 -20.48 18.84
N GLY A 167 26.46 -20.77 17.57
CA GLY A 167 27.45 -21.18 16.58
C GLY A 167 27.72 -22.68 16.59
N ASP A 168 28.35 -23.14 15.51
CA ASP A 168 28.77 -24.52 15.31
C ASP A 168 30.29 -24.54 15.06
N PRO A 169 31.11 -24.74 16.10
CA PRO A 169 32.56 -24.78 15.97
C PRO A 169 33.07 -25.90 15.06
N TYR A 170 32.33 -27.01 14.92
CA TYR A 170 32.75 -28.14 14.08
C TYR A 170 32.70 -27.78 12.60
N ASN A 171 31.67 -27.03 12.19
CA ASN A 171 31.51 -26.54 10.82
C ASN A 171 32.06 -25.11 10.60
N ALA A 172 32.79 -24.57 11.58
CA ALA A 172 33.33 -23.20 11.57
C ALA A 172 32.27 -22.11 11.33
N ILE A 173 31.08 -22.27 11.93
CA ILE A 173 30.00 -21.29 11.88
C ILE A 173 30.00 -20.50 13.19
N GLU A 174 30.18 -19.18 13.10
CA GLU A 174 30.15 -18.30 14.26
C GLU A 174 28.75 -18.18 14.86
N ALA A 175 28.67 -17.81 16.13
CA ALA A 175 27.42 -17.47 16.79
C ALA A 175 26.69 -16.33 16.03
N ILE A 176 25.37 -16.35 16.05
CA ILE A 176 24.59 -15.30 15.39
C ILE A 176 24.74 -14.00 16.18
N ASP A 177 24.90 -12.89 15.47
CA ASP A 177 24.74 -11.56 16.06
C ASP A 177 23.24 -11.33 16.36
N PRO A 178 22.84 -11.12 17.63
CA PRO A 178 21.43 -10.90 17.99
C PRO A 178 20.76 -9.76 17.20
N GLU A 179 21.49 -8.70 16.85
CA GLU A 179 20.94 -7.58 16.07
C GLU A 179 20.53 -7.99 14.66
N LYS A 180 21.19 -9.00 14.07
CA LYS A 180 20.82 -9.53 12.75
C LYS A 180 19.47 -10.23 12.74
N LEU A 181 18.93 -10.66 13.89
CA LEU A 181 17.58 -11.25 13.95
C LEU A 181 16.48 -10.24 13.58
N ASN A 182 16.78 -8.93 13.59
CA ASN A 182 15.84 -7.90 13.17
C ASN A 182 15.41 -8.02 11.69
N VAL A 183 16.12 -8.79 10.84
CA VAL A 183 15.69 -9.07 9.45
C VAL A 183 14.29 -9.67 9.38
N PHE A 184 13.91 -10.43 10.42
CA PHE A 184 12.60 -11.07 10.50
C PHE A 184 11.45 -10.10 10.80
N ARG A 185 11.73 -8.82 11.13
CA ARG A 185 10.69 -7.80 11.31
C ARG A 185 9.85 -7.60 10.07
N THR A 186 10.36 -7.95 8.89
CA THR A 186 9.61 -7.82 7.64
C THR A 186 8.69 -9.02 7.36
N VAL A 187 8.88 -10.15 8.06
CA VAL A 187 8.13 -11.39 7.83
C VAL A 187 6.69 -11.24 8.31
N ARG A 188 5.76 -11.60 7.43
CA ARG A 188 4.30 -11.63 7.68
C ARG A 188 3.72 -13.03 7.64
N GLU A 189 4.32 -13.94 6.89
CA GLU A 189 3.81 -15.29 6.72
C GLU A 189 4.95 -16.31 6.74
N ILE A 190 4.75 -17.39 7.51
CA ILE A 190 5.58 -18.60 7.45
C ILE A 190 4.67 -19.73 6.96
N THR A 191 4.95 -20.34 5.81
CA THR A 191 4.04 -21.36 5.26
C THR A 191 4.12 -22.70 5.99
N GLY A 192 5.28 -23.03 6.56
CA GLY A 192 5.54 -24.25 7.33
C GLY A 192 5.37 -24.01 8.83
N PHE A 193 6.41 -24.31 9.61
CA PHE A 193 6.43 -24.17 11.07
C PHE A 193 7.52 -23.21 11.57
N LEU A 194 7.33 -22.71 12.80
CA LEU A 194 8.32 -21.94 13.56
C LEU A 194 8.80 -22.77 14.76
N ASN A 195 10.08 -23.10 14.80
CA ASN A 195 10.70 -23.93 15.85
C ASN A 195 11.84 -23.17 16.52
N ILE A 196 11.65 -22.80 17.79
CA ILE A 196 12.59 -22.05 18.61
C ILE A 196 13.05 -22.92 19.79
N GLN A 197 14.24 -23.47 19.67
CA GLN A 197 14.92 -24.25 20.73
C GLN A 197 16.13 -23.52 21.30
N SER A 198 16.53 -22.40 20.70
CA SER A 198 17.54 -21.50 21.25
C SER A 198 17.22 -20.07 20.83
N TRP A 199 17.56 -19.12 21.70
CA TRP A 199 17.36 -17.69 21.52
C TRP A 199 18.45 -16.92 22.27
N PRO A 200 18.88 -15.73 21.79
CA PRO A 200 19.89 -14.94 22.48
C PRO A 200 19.48 -14.58 23.92
N PRO A 201 20.37 -14.74 24.93
CA PRO A 201 20.00 -14.54 26.35
C PRO A 201 19.55 -13.12 26.72
N ASN A 202 20.00 -12.12 25.96
CA ASN A 202 19.67 -10.71 26.17
C ASN A 202 18.35 -10.29 25.50
N MET A 203 17.73 -11.16 24.70
CA MET A 203 16.45 -10.90 24.05
C MET A 203 15.31 -11.52 24.87
N THR A 204 14.47 -10.65 25.45
CA THR A 204 13.42 -11.05 26.39
C THR A 204 12.11 -11.49 25.74
N ASP A 205 12.03 -11.43 24.41
CA ASP A 205 10.81 -11.69 23.65
C ASP A 205 11.11 -11.97 22.17
N PHE A 206 10.06 -12.17 21.38
CA PHE A 206 10.11 -12.43 19.94
C PHE A 206 9.60 -11.24 19.10
N SER A 207 9.77 -9.99 19.55
CA SER A 207 9.32 -8.79 18.81
C SER A 207 9.95 -8.62 17.43
N VAL A 208 11.02 -9.34 17.10
CA VAL A 208 11.50 -9.46 15.72
C VAL A 208 10.46 -10.09 14.80
N PHE A 209 9.47 -10.81 15.33
CA PHE A 209 8.32 -11.36 14.60
C PHE A 209 7.03 -10.55 14.84
N SER A 210 7.11 -9.27 15.24
CA SER A 210 5.92 -8.45 15.53
C SER A 210 4.96 -8.29 14.34
N ASN A 211 5.46 -8.43 13.10
CA ASN A 211 4.69 -8.37 11.87
C ASN A 211 4.20 -9.75 11.37
N LEU A 212 4.55 -10.85 12.03
CA LEU A 212 4.10 -12.19 11.65
C LEU A 212 2.58 -12.30 11.88
N VAL A 213 1.83 -12.49 10.79
CA VAL A 213 0.36 -12.60 10.80
C VAL A 213 -0.10 -14.04 10.79
N THR A 214 0.58 -14.89 10.02
CA THR A 214 0.14 -16.27 9.76
C THR A 214 1.27 -17.28 9.86
N ILE A 215 1.02 -18.38 10.57
CA ILE A 215 1.81 -19.61 10.51
C ILE A 215 0.94 -20.69 9.85
N GLY A 216 1.29 -21.07 8.61
CA GLY A 216 0.45 -21.91 7.78
C GLY A 216 0.41 -23.39 8.18
N GLY A 217 1.48 -23.94 8.73
CA GLY A 217 1.53 -25.35 9.13
C GLY A 217 1.39 -26.35 7.97
N ARG A 218 1.77 -25.98 6.73
CA ARG A 218 1.78 -26.91 5.58
C ARG A 218 2.77 -28.06 5.76
N VAL A 219 3.81 -27.81 6.54
CA VAL A 219 4.80 -28.78 7.03
C VAL A 219 4.82 -28.64 8.54
N LEU A 220 4.94 -29.76 9.26
CA LEU A 220 4.88 -29.82 10.72
C LEU A 220 6.13 -30.49 11.31
N TYR A 221 6.65 -29.97 12.41
CA TYR A 221 7.71 -30.62 13.18
C TYR A 221 7.08 -31.51 14.26
N SER A 222 7.08 -32.84 14.06
CA SER A 222 6.42 -33.78 14.97
C SER A 222 4.94 -33.43 15.26
N GLY A 223 4.23 -32.95 14.24
CA GLY A 223 2.84 -32.49 14.36
C GLY A 223 2.65 -31.05 14.89
N LEU A 224 3.74 -30.32 15.14
CA LEU A 224 3.74 -28.94 15.64
C LEU A 224 3.95 -27.92 14.52
N SER A 225 3.23 -26.81 14.59
CA SER A 225 3.46 -25.62 13.74
C SER A 225 4.16 -24.48 14.49
N LEU A 226 4.09 -24.47 15.82
CA LEU A 226 4.82 -23.55 16.69
C LEU A 226 5.43 -24.32 17.87
N LEU A 227 6.74 -24.20 18.04
CA LEU A 227 7.50 -24.80 19.13
C LEU A 227 8.39 -23.74 19.79
N ILE A 228 8.23 -23.52 21.09
CA ILE A 228 9.08 -22.64 21.92
C ILE A 228 9.46 -23.41 23.19
N LEU A 229 10.72 -23.85 23.24
CA LEU A 229 11.17 -24.82 24.24
C LEU A 229 12.43 -24.33 24.96
N LYS A 230 12.46 -24.39 26.30
CA LYS A 230 13.68 -24.19 27.11
C LYS A 230 14.35 -22.80 27.02
N GLN A 231 13.59 -21.75 26.69
CA GLN A 231 14.11 -20.38 26.63
C GLN A 231 14.04 -19.73 28.01
N GLN A 232 15.20 -19.55 28.66
CA GLN A 232 15.26 -18.94 30.01
C GLN A 232 15.23 -17.40 29.98
N GLY A 233 15.68 -16.78 28.88
CA GLY A 233 15.77 -15.32 28.76
C GLY A 233 14.44 -14.63 28.50
N ILE A 234 13.43 -15.35 27.98
CA ILE A 234 12.17 -14.74 27.55
C ILE A 234 11.20 -14.52 28.72
N THR A 235 10.54 -13.36 28.71
CA THR A 235 9.53 -12.94 29.70
C THR A 235 8.16 -12.70 29.07
N SER A 236 8.09 -12.43 27.76
CA SER A 236 6.85 -12.31 26.97
C SER A 236 7.03 -12.87 25.56
N LEU A 237 5.94 -13.01 24.80
CA LEU A 237 5.99 -13.55 23.42
C LEU A 237 6.11 -12.43 22.37
N GLN A 238 5.26 -11.40 22.47
CA GLN A 238 5.20 -10.25 21.57
C GLN A 238 4.98 -10.56 20.07
N PHE A 239 4.21 -11.61 19.75
CA PHE A 239 3.69 -11.88 18.40
C PHE A 239 2.53 -10.96 18.03
N GLN A 240 2.77 -9.64 18.07
CA GLN A 240 1.75 -8.58 17.99
C GLN A 240 0.72 -8.77 16.86
N SER A 241 1.16 -9.10 15.64
CA SER A 241 0.28 -9.22 14.48
C SER A 241 -0.27 -10.62 14.25
N LEU A 242 0.08 -11.62 15.07
CA LEU A 242 -0.28 -13.02 14.81
C LEU A 242 -1.78 -13.21 15.01
N LYS A 243 -2.46 -13.58 13.91
CA LYS A 243 -3.91 -13.77 13.86
C LYS A 243 -4.30 -15.19 13.50
N GLU A 244 -3.42 -15.95 12.86
CA GLU A 244 -3.78 -17.29 12.38
C GLU A 244 -2.62 -18.29 12.49
N ILE A 245 -2.96 -19.48 12.99
CA ILE A 245 -2.15 -20.69 12.92
C ILE A 245 -3.01 -21.76 12.24
N SER A 246 -2.85 -21.90 10.92
CA SER A 246 -3.83 -22.60 10.08
C SER A 246 -3.86 -24.11 10.29
N ALA A 247 -2.72 -24.71 10.64
CA ALA A 247 -2.60 -26.14 10.91
C ALA A 247 -1.50 -26.41 11.95
N GLY A 248 -1.50 -27.62 12.50
CA GLY A 248 -0.50 -28.05 13.50
C GLY A 248 -0.82 -27.63 14.92
N ASN A 249 -0.19 -28.31 15.86
CA ASN A 249 -0.31 -28.06 17.29
C ASN A 249 0.74 -27.04 17.77
N ILE A 250 0.50 -26.46 18.96
CA ILE A 250 1.44 -25.57 19.62
C ILE A 250 2.10 -26.27 20.80
N TYR A 251 3.39 -26.03 20.99
CA TYR A 251 4.15 -26.54 22.13
C TYR A 251 5.02 -25.44 22.74
N ILE A 252 4.68 -24.98 23.95
CA ILE A 252 5.40 -23.92 24.68
C ILE A 252 5.74 -24.45 26.07
N THR A 253 6.96 -24.95 26.28
CA THR A 253 7.35 -25.54 27.56
C THR A 253 8.75 -25.18 28.03
N ASP A 254 8.97 -25.30 29.34
CA ASP A 254 10.27 -25.12 30.00
C ASP A 254 10.86 -23.70 29.88
N ASN A 255 10.01 -22.69 29.64
CA ASN A 255 10.40 -21.29 29.59
C ASN A 255 10.13 -20.65 30.95
N SER A 256 11.04 -20.84 31.90
CA SER A 256 10.81 -20.63 33.35
C SER A 256 10.43 -19.20 33.74
N ASN A 257 10.78 -18.20 32.92
CA ASN A 257 10.50 -16.78 33.15
C ASN A 257 9.36 -16.22 32.28
N LEU A 258 8.82 -17.02 31.35
CA LEU A 258 7.79 -16.59 30.40
C LEU A 258 6.46 -16.36 31.11
N CYS A 259 5.90 -15.14 30.97
CA CYS A 259 4.55 -14.78 31.39
C CYS A 259 3.63 -14.51 30.17
N TYR A 260 2.38 -14.10 30.43
CA TYR A 260 1.34 -13.75 29.45
C TYR A 260 0.76 -14.90 28.61
N TYR A 261 1.54 -15.96 28.37
CA TYR A 261 1.12 -17.14 27.61
C TYR A 261 -0.21 -17.75 28.10
N HIS A 262 -0.48 -17.65 29.42
CA HIS A 262 -1.65 -18.22 30.08
C HIS A 262 -2.92 -17.37 29.91
N THR A 263 -2.79 -16.14 29.43
CA THR A 263 -3.93 -15.23 29.18
C THR A 263 -4.54 -15.46 27.80
N ILE A 264 -3.75 -16.02 26.88
CA ILE A 264 -4.06 -16.09 25.46
C ILE A 264 -5.16 -17.13 25.21
N ASN A 265 -6.23 -16.70 24.54
CA ASN A 265 -7.27 -17.57 24.03
C ASN A 265 -6.85 -18.19 22.68
N TRP A 266 -6.00 -19.22 22.76
CA TRP A 266 -5.37 -19.86 21.58
C TRP A 266 -6.37 -20.41 20.55
N THR A 267 -7.59 -20.76 20.96
CA THR A 267 -8.60 -21.27 20.03
C THR A 267 -9.03 -20.24 19.00
N THR A 268 -8.85 -18.94 19.28
CA THR A 268 -9.12 -17.86 18.32
C THR A 268 -8.14 -17.82 17.15
N LEU A 269 -6.96 -18.43 17.32
CA LEU A 269 -5.91 -18.48 16.30
C LEU A 269 -5.98 -19.74 15.45
N PHE A 270 -6.73 -20.77 15.88
CA PHE A 270 -6.81 -22.05 15.18
C PHE A 270 -7.88 -22.02 14.09
N SER A 271 -7.54 -22.56 12.92
CA SER A 271 -8.48 -22.73 11.82
C SER A 271 -9.25 -24.05 11.91
N THR A 272 -8.78 -25.02 12.71
CA THR A 272 -9.45 -26.33 12.88
C THR A 272 -9.60 -26.75 14.35
N ILE A 273 -10.71 -27.42 14.66
CA ILE A 273 -11.04 -27.88 16.03
C ILE A 273 -10.10 -28.97 16.59
N ASN A 274 -9.32 -29.60 15.71
CA ASN A 274 -8.43 -30.71 16.08
C ASN A 274 -7.07 -30.21 16.60
N GLN A 275 -6.77 -28.93 16.44
CA GLN A 275 -5.54 -28.33 16.94
C GLN A 275 -5.53 -28.32 18.46
N ARG A 276 -4.37 -28.67 19.01
CA ARG A 276 -4.12 -28.73 20.44
C ARG A 276 -2.96 -27.83 20.81
N ILE A 277 -2.96 -27.44 22.06
CA ILE A 277 -1.86 -26.69 22.66
C ILE A 277 -1.34 -27.43 23.89
N VAL A 278 -0.02 -27.52 23.98
CA VAL A 278 0.70 -28.06 25.14
C VAL A 278 1.52 -26.93 25.76
N ILE A 279 1.09 -26.51 26.94
CA ILE A 279 1.77 -25.48 27.73
C ILE A 279 2.07 -26.09 29.10
N ARG A 280 3.34 -26.17 29.49
CA ARG A 280 3.79 -26.75 30.77
C ARG A 280 5.14 -26.17 31.17
N ASP A 281 5.47 -26.21 32.46
CA ASP A 281 6.81 -25.89 32.97
C ASP A 281 7.33 -24.48 32.58
N ASN A 282 6.42 -23.55 32.29
CA ASN A 282 6.72 -22.13 32.21
C ASN A 282 6.50 -21.46 33.57
N ARG A 283 6.68 -20.14 33.67
CA ARG A 283 6.40 -19.42 34.91
C ARG A 283 4.93 -19.58 35.30
N LYS A 284 4.67 -20.01 36.54
CA LYS A 284 3.30 -20.20 37.06
C LYS A 284 2.44 -18.93 36.90
N ALA A 285 1.21 -19.09 36.43
CA ALA A 285 0.29 -17.99 36.16
C ALA A 285 0.00 -17.12 37.40
N GLU A 286 -0.06 -17.75 38.59
CA GLU A 286 -0.28 -17.07 39.85
C GLU A 286 0.90 -16.15 40.20
N ASN A 287 2.14 -16.60 39.93
CA ASN A 287 3.34 -15.79 40.15
C ASN A 287 3.41 -14.62 39.16
N CYS A 288 3.07 -14.85 37.89
CA CYS A 288 3.00 -13.77 36.90
C CYS A 288 2.00 -12.69 37.35
N THR A 289 0.82 -13.08 37.82
CA THR A 289 -0.22 -12.15 38.25
C THR A 289 0.19 -11.42 39.54
N ALA A 290 0.82 -12.11 40.49
CA ALA A 290 1.32 -11.51 41.73
C ALA A 290 2.38 -10.42 41.49
N GLU A 291 3.16 -10.54 40.41
CA GLU A 291 4.16 -9.55 40.00
C GLU A 291 3.63 -8.50 39.02
N GLY A 292 2.32 -8.46 38.77
CA GLY A 292 1.71 -7.48 37.88
C GLY A 292 1.94 -7.72 36.39
N MET A 293 2.38 -8.93 36.00
CA MET A 293 2.51 -9.34 34.59
C MET A 293 1.15 -9.71 34.01
N VAL A 294 0.26 -8.72 33.93
CA VAL A 294 -1.13 -8.84 33.48
C VAL A 294 -1.37 -8.04 32.21
N CYS A 295 -2.37 -8.45 31.43
CA CYS A 295 -2.74 -7.72 30.21
C CYS A 295 -3.22 -6.30 30.52
N ASN A 296 -3.06 -5.40 29.56
CA ASN A 296 -3.59 -4.06 29.66
C ASN A 296 -5.12 -4.09 29.82
N HIS A 297 -5.68 -3.16 30.61
CA HIS A 297 -7.12 -3.04 30.81
C HIS A 297 -7.94 -2.82 29.53
N LEU A 298 -7.31 -2.33 28.45
CA LEU A 298 -7.91 -2.16 27.13
C LEU A 298 -7.96 -3.45 26.31
N CYS A 299 -7.31 -4.52 26.76
CA CYS A 299 -7.41 -5.83 26.11
C CYS A 299 -8.75 -6.51 26.45
N SER A 300 -9.27 -7.25 25.49
CA SER A 300 -10.43 -8.13 25.71
C SER A 300 -10.07 -9.32 26.61
N SER A 301 -11.05 -10.20 26.84
CA SER A 301 -10.82 -11.48 27.52
C SER A 301 -10.01 -12.48 26.70
N ASP A 302 -9.69 -12.19 25.43
CA ASP A 302 -8.85 -13.08 24.60
C ASP A 302 -7.37 -13.05 24.99
N GLY A 303 -6.97 -12.11 25.86
CA GLY A 303 -5.61 -12.04 26.39
C GLY A 303 -4.66 -11.18 25.54
N CYS A 304 -3.36 -11.35 25.79
CA CYS A 304 -2.32 -10.53 25.21
C CYS A 304 -0.99 -11.28 25.04
N TRP A 305 -0.17 -10.79 24.11
CA TRP A 305 1.17 -11.31 23.80
C TRP A 305 2.26 -10.82 24.78
N GLY A 306 1.96 -9.79 25.56
CA GLY A 306 2.89 -9.08 26.44
C GLY A 306 2.22 -7.87 27.10
N PRO A 307 3.00 -7.00 27.77
CA PRO A 307 2.49 -5.77 28.37
C PRO A 307 2.13 -4.73 27.30
N GLY A 308 1.28 -3.77 27.67
CA GLY A 308 0.94 -2.63 26.81
C GLY A 308 -0.36 -2.81 25.99
N PRO A 309 -0.98 -1.71 25.56
CA PRO A 309 -2.24 -1.72 24.79
C PRO A 309 -2.06 -2.18 23.33
N ASP A 310 -0.82 -2.30 22.87
CA ASP A 310 -0.45 -2.72 21.52
C ASP A 310 -0.15 -4.23 21.41
N GLN A 311 -0.24 -4.97 22.52
CA GLN A 311 0.02 -6.41 22.59
C GLN A 311 -1.27 -7.24 22.80
N CYS A 312 -2.45 -6.63 22.76
CA CYS A 312 -3.72 -7.33 22.91
C CYS A 312 -4.01 -8.23 21.70
N LEU A 313 -4.66 -9.39 21.92
CA LEU A 313 -5.18 -10.21 20.82
C LEU A 313 -6.33 -9.50 20.09
N SER A 314 -7.23 -8.90 20.87
CA SER A 314 -8.33 -8.06 20.41
C SER A 314 -8.60 -6.95 21.44
N CYS A 315 -9.08 -5.80 20.96
CA CYS A 315 -9.36 -4.65 21.82
C CYS A 315 -10.72 -4.80 22.48
N ARG A 316 -10.82 -4.39 23.75
CA ARG A 316 -12.09 -4.35 24.49
C ARG A 316 -13.02 -3.26 23.99
N ARG A 317 -12.45 -2.12 23.58
CA ARG A 317 -13.17 -0.95 23.07
C ARG A 317 -12.82 -0.73 21.60
N PHE A 318 -11.90 0.19 21.32
CA PHE A 318 -11.52 0.55 19.97
C PHE A 318 -10.05 0.29 19.68
N SER A 319 -9.68 0.38 18.41
CA SER A 319 -8.31 0.22 17.92
C SER A 319 -7.94 1.36 16.98
N ARG A 320 -6.73 1.90 17.14
CA ARG A 320 -6.09 2.83 16.20
C ARG A 320 -4.79 2.19 15.74
N GLY A 321 -4.76 1.76 14.48
CA GLY A 321 -3.69 0.91 13.97
C GLY A 321 -3.58 -0.38 14.78
N ARG A 322 -2.50 -0.54 15.55
CA ARG A 322 -2.24 -1.74 16.38
C ARG A 322 -2.48 -1.54 17.87
N ILE A 323 -2.88 -0.33 18.26
CA ILE A 323 -2.99 0.06 19.67
C ILE A 323 -4.46 0.05 20.05
N CYS A 324 -4.80 -0.63 21.14
CA CYS A 324 -6.13 -0.52 21.74
C CYS A 324 -6.26 0.81 22.47
N ILE A 325 -7.39 1.49 22.25
CA ILE A 325 -7.68 2.81 22.83
C ILE A 325 -9.10 2.86 23.41
N GLU A 326 -9.35 3.84 24.27
CA GLU A 326 -10.62 3.97 24.99
C GLU A 326 -11.76 4.48 24.09
N SER A 327 -11.45 5.44 23.21
CA SER A 327 -12.39 6.09 22.27
C SER A 327 -11.64 6.64 21.06
N CYS A 328 -12.33 6.74 19.92
CA CYS A 328 -11.83 7.44 18.74
C CYS A 328 -11.89 8.97 18.92
N ASN A 329 -11.16 9.72 18.10
CA ASN A 329 -11.13 11.19 18.04
C ASN A 329 -12.40 11.74 17.35
N LEU A 330 -13.57 11.48 17.93
CA LEU A 330 -14.86 11.85 17.33
C LEU A 330 -15.12 13.36 17.36
N TYR A 331 -14.83 13.98 18.51
CA TYR A 331 -15.20 15.36 18.83
C TYR A 331 -13.99 16.26 19.07
N ASP A 332 -12.84 15.67 19.32
CA ASP A 332 -11.58 16.34 19.63
C ASP A 332 -10.40 15.60 18.97
N GLY A 333 -9.18 16.11 19.15
CA GLY A 333 -7.97 15.53 18.60
C GLY A 333 -7.46 16.22 17.33
N GLU A 334 -6.17 16.02 17.04
CA GLU A 334 -5.49 16.63 15.90
C GLU A 334 -6.03 16.11 14.56
N PHE A 335 -6.31 14.81 14.48
CA PHE A 335 -6.96 14.17 13.34
C PHE A 335 -8.27 13.58 13.81
N ARG A 336 -9.37 14.04 13.20
CA ARG A 336 -10.72 13.61 13.55
C ARG A 336 -11.01 12.27 12.90
N GLU A 337 -11.78 11.44 13.59
CA GLU A 337 -12.04 10.06 13.21
C GLU A 337 -13.53 9.75 13.23
N PHE A 338 -13.89 8.64 12.60
CA PHE A 338 -15.16 7.97 12.78
C PHE A 338 -14.93 6.50 13.15
N GLU A 339 -15.98 5.86 13.68
CA GLU A 339 -15.96 4.47 14.10
C GLU A 339 -16.42 3.55 12.96
N ASN A 340 -15.54 2.67 12.48
CA ASN A 340 -15.90 1.56 11.59
C ASN A 340 -15.90 0.25 12.39
N GLY A 341 -17.02 -0.03 13.06
CA GLY A 341 -17.08 -1.08 14.07
C GLY A 341 -16.23 -0.70 15.29
N SER A 342 -15.21 -1.50 15.61
CA SER A 342 -14.26 -1.21 16.70
C SER A 342 -12.93 -0.60 16.21
N ILE A 343 -12.88 -0.13 14.96
CA ILE A 343 -11.68 0.46 14.35
C ILE A 343 -11.91 1.96 14.17
N CYS A 344 -10.99 2.76 14.70
CA CYS A 344 -10.95 4.20 14.47
C CYS A 344 -10.28 4.48 13.13
N VAL A 345 -11.00 5.18 12.26
CA VAL A 345 -10.52 5.55 10.92
C VAL A 345 -10.59 7.06 10.79
N GLU A 346 -9.52 7.67 10.29
CA GLU A 346 -9.45 9.11 10.08
C GLU A 346 -10.48 9.58 9.04
N CYS A 347 -11.05 10.76 9.28
CA CYS A 347 -11.88 11.46 8.30
C CYS A 347 -11.04 11.90 7.09
N ASP A 348 -11.69 12.12 5.96
CA ASP A 348 -11.01 12.64 4.77
C ASP A 348 -10.36 14.01 5.06
N PRO A 349 -9.14 14.29 4.56
CA PRO A 349 -8.47 15.57 4.75
C PRO A 349 -9.27 16.79 4.27
N GLN A 350 -10.25 16.61 3.38
CA GLN A 350 -11.13 17.68 2.92
C GLN A 350 -12.28 18.00 3.88
N CYS A 351 -12.48 17.23 4.95
CA CYS A 351 -13.49 17.51 5.96
C CYS A 351 -13.02 18.63 6.91
N GLU A 352 -13.83 19.67 7.09
CA GLU A 352 -13.58 20.72 8.07
C GLU A 352 -13.74 20.15 9.49
N LYS A 353 -12.75 20.39 10.36
CA LYS A 353 -12.83 19.95 11.77
C LYS A 353 -14.00 20.66 12.46
N MET A 354 -14.94 19.87 12.96
CA MET A 354 -16.16 20.38 13.59
C MET A 354 -15.97 20.52 15.11
N GLU A 355 -16.33 21.67 15.69
CA GLU A 355 -16.26 21.89 17.14
C GLU A 355 -17.64 21.69 17.82
N ASP A 356 -17.73 21.97 19.13
CA ASP A 356 -18.98 21.94 19.91
C ASP A 356 -19.70 20.58 19.97
N GLY A 357 -18.94 19.49 19.98
CA GLY A 357 -19.47 18.13 20.10
C GLY A 357 -20.12 17.60 18.83
N LEU A 358 -19.84 18.22 17.68
CA LEU A 358 -20.25 17.73 16.37
C LEU A 358 -19.21 16.77 15.79
N LEU A 359 -19.69 15.73 15.12
CA LEU A 359 -18.84 14.83 14.35
C LEU A 359 -18.30 15.56 13.11
N THR A 360 -17.08 15.21 12.69
CA THR A 360 -16.45 15.78 11.48
C THR A 360 -16.81 15.00 10.22
N CYS A 361 -16.99 13.69 10.32
CA CYS A 361 -17.43 12.84 9.24
C CYS A 361 -18.27 11.66 9.76
N HIS A 362 -18.97 10.98 8.86
CA HIS A 362 -19.83 9.84 9.16
C HIS A 362 -19.39 8.54 8.47
N GLY A 363 -18.25 8.58 7.77
CA GLY A 363 -17.74 7.49 6.95
C GLY A 363 -16.43 7.90 6.27
N PRO A 364 -15.80 6.97 5.52
CA PRO A 364 -14.59 7.25 4.79
C PRO A 364 -14.89 8.08 3.53
N GLY A 365 -13.90 8.87 3.08
CA GLY A 365 -13.97 9.60 1.82
C GLY A 365 -14.62 10.99 1.91
N PRO A 366 -14.47 11.79 0.83
CA PRO A 366 -14.81 13.21 0.85
C PRO A 366 -16.31 13.52 0.75
N ASP A 367 -17.15 12.52 0.46
CA ASP A 367 -18.61 12.61 0.41
C ASP A 367 -19.29 12.43 1.77
N ASN A 368 -18.54 11.97 2.78
CA ASN A 368 -19.04 11.69 4.12
C ASN A 368 -18.68 12.77 5.15
N CYS A 369 -18.17 13.91 4.70
CA CYS A 369 -17.89 15.05 5.56
C CYS A 369 -19.17 15.73 6.05
N THR A 370 -19.19 16.18 7.31
CA THR A 370 -20.26 17.04 7.82
C THR A 370 -20.23 18.42 7.17
N LYS A 371 -19.03 18.94 6.89
CA LYS A 371 -18.79 20.19 6.16
C LYS A 371 -17.45 20.15 5.42
N CYS A 372 -17.39 20.74 4.23
CA CYS A 372 -16.16 20.80 3.43
C CYS A 372 -15.25 21.94 3.87
N SER A 373 -13.95 21.66 4.00
CA SER A 373 -12.94 22.66 4.37
C SER A 373 -12.70 23.70 3.26
N HIS A 374 -12.74 23.26 2.00
CA HIS A 374 -12.49 24.09 0.81
C HIS A 374 -13.75 24.29 -0.03
N PHE A 375 -13.96 23.47 -1.05
CA PHE A 375 -15.09 23.54 -1.98
C PHE A 375 -15.88 22.23 -2.00
N LYS A 376 -17.06 22.25 -2.59
CA LYS A 376 -17.91 21.07 -2.77
C LYS A 376 -18.28 20.86 -4.23
N ASP A 377 -17.89 19.72 -4.79
CA ASP A 377 -18.22 19.32 -6.16
C ASP A 377 -19.22 18.17 -6.16
N GLY A 378 -20.50 18.50 -6.37
CA GLY A 378 -21.59 17.56 -6.17
C GLY A 378 -21.67 17.10 -4.72
N PRO A 379 -21.56 15.79 -4.42
CA PRO A 379 -21.52 15.29 -3.05
C PRO A 379 -20.13 15.42 -2.39
N ASN A 380 -19.04 15.56 -3.16
CA ASN A 380 -17.68 15.39 -2.66
C ASN A 380 -17.05 16.73 -2.23
N CYS A 381 -16.37 16.76 -1.08
CA CYS A 381 -15.48 17.86 -0.73
C CYS A 381 -14.17 17.80 -1.54
N VAL A 382 -13.75 18.93 -2.12
CA VAL A 382 -12.58 19.02 -2.98
C VAL A 382 -11.73 20.24 -2.65
N GLU A 383 -10.41 20.11 -2.84
CA GLU A 383 -9.46 21.21 -2.58
C GLU A 383 -9.61 22.36 -3.58
N LYS A 384 -9.98 22.05 -4.83
CA LYS A 384 -10.30 23.01 -5.89
C LYS A 384 -11.38 22.44 -6.80
N CYS A 385 -12.27 23.29 -7.32
CA CYS A 385 -13.20 22.88 -8.36
C CYS A 385 -12.46 22.36 -9.61
N PRO A 386 -13.03 21.37 -10.33
CA PRO A 386 -12.46 20.85 -11.58
C PRO A 386 -12.05 21.94 -12.57
N ASP A 387 -10.75 21.98 -12.89
CA ASP A 387 -10.16 23.00 -13.73
C ASP A 387 -9.26 22.32 -14.77
N GLY A 388 -9.84 21.98 -15.92
CA GLY A 388 -9.14 21.29 -17.00
C GLY A 388 -9.02 19.77 -16.81
N LEU A 389 -9.93 19.15 -16.04
CA LEU A 389 -9.95 17.69 -15.92
C LEU A 389 -10.40 17.04 -17.23
N GLN A 390 -9.79 15.91 -17.60
CA GLN A 390 -10.17 15.18 -18.79
C GLN A 390 -11.52 14.48 -18.57
N GLY A 391 -12.57 14.95 -19.24
CA GLY A 391 -13.84 14.25 -19.37
C GLY A 391 -13.84 13.28 -20.56
N ALA A 392 -14.94 12.56 -20.76
CA ALA A 392 -15.09 11.58 -21.84
C ALA A 392 -14.96 12.20 -23.25
N ASN A 393 -15.49 13.41 -23.45
CA ASN A 393 -15.56 14.07 -24.76
C ASN A 393 -14.78 15.40 -24.82
N SER A 394 -14.60 16.08 -23.68
CA SER A 394 -13.96 17.39 -23.59
C SER A 394 -13.33 17.59 -22.22
N PHE A 395 -12.50 18.62 -22.08
CA PHE A 395 -12.09 19.09 -20.77
C PHE A 395 -13.28 19.61 -19.97
N ILE A 396 -13.23 19.40 -18.66
CA ILE A 396 -14.24 19.82 -17.70
C ILE A 396 -13.68 20.99 -16.91
N PHE A 397 -14.44 22.08 -16.93
CA PHE A 397 -14.16 23.29 -16.17
C PHE A 397 -15.38 23.64 -15.32
N LYS A 398 -15.13 23.95 -14.06
CA LYS A 398 -16.12 24.39 -13.08
C LYS A 398 -15.60 25.63 -12.36
N TYR A 399 -16.52 26.50 -11.98
CA TYR A 399 -16.25 27.65 -11.12
C TYR A 399 -16.91 27.44 -9.75
N ALA A 400 -16.39 28.11 -8.72
CA ALA A 400 -17.01 28.12 -7.40
C ALA A 400 -17.97 29.30 -7.26
N ASP A 401 -19.15 29.07 -6.68
CA ASP A 401 -20.04 30.16 -6.28
C ASP A 401 -19.66 30.78 -4.92
N GLN A 402 -20.53 31.63 -4.39
CA GLN A 402 -20.33 32.31 -3.10
C GLN A 402 -20.38 31.35 -1.91
N ASP A 403 -21.09 30.23 -2.05
CA ASP A 403 -21.23 29.17 -1.04
C ASP A 403 -20.14 28.08 -1.18
N ARG A 404 -19.19 28.29 -2.10
CA ARG A 404 -18.08 27.38 -2.43
C ARG A 404 -18.53 26.06 -3.07
N GLU A 405 -19.68 26.04 -3.72
CA GLU A 405 -20.14 24.92 -4.53
C GLU A 405 -19.65 25.06 -5.98
N CYS A 406 -19.23 23.93 -6.57
CA CYS A 406 -18.66 23.88 -7.91
C CYS A 406 -19.74 23.69 -8.97
N HIS A 407 -19.87 24.68 -9.86
CA HIS A 407 -20.84 24.68 -10.96
C HIS A 407 -20.17 24.64 -12.33
N PRO A 408 -20.78 24.01 -13.34
CA PRO A 408 -20.22 23.91 -14.68
C PRO A 408 -20.05 25.28 -15.34
N CYS A 409 -18.92 25.47 -16.02
CA CYS A 409 -18.73 26.61 -16.91
C CYS A 409 -19.68 26.57 -18.12
N HIS A 410 -19.92 27.72 -18.74
CA HIS A 410 -20.62 27.78 -20.01
C HIS A 410 -19.88 26.94 -21.08
N PRO A 411 -20.57 26.20 -21.97
CA PRO A 411 -19.94 25.30 -22.95
C PRO A 411 -18.90 25.94 -23.88
N ASN A 412 -18.96 27.26 -24.07
CA ASN A 412 -17.99 28.02 -24.89
C ASN A 412 -16.65 28.27 -24.17
N CYS A 413 -16.59 28.11 -22.84
CA CYS A 413 -15.42 28.40 -22.03
C CYS A 413 -14.44 27.22 -22.04
N THR A 414 -13.71 27.05 -23.13
CA THR A 414 -12.77 25.93 -23.35
C THR A 414 -11.46 26.02 -22.57
N GLN A 415 -11.24 27.12 -21.83
CA GLN A 415 -10.04 27.39 -21.04
C GLN A 415 -10.36 27.78 -19.58
N GLY A 416 -11.58 27.50 -19.12
CA GLY A 416 -12.05 27.86 -17.79
C GLY A 416 -12.95 29.09 -17.76
N CYS A 417 -13.56 29.33 -16.60
CA CYS A 417 -14.46 30.47 -16.37
C CYS A 417 -14.40 30.93 -14.91
N SER A 418 -14.85 32.16 -14.66
CA SER A 418 -15.07 32.71 -13.32
C SER A 418 -16.56 32.77 -12.92
N GLY A 419 -17.47 32.32 -13.79
CA GLY A 419 -18.90 32.46 -13.61
C GLY A 419 -19.71 31.65 -14.63
N PRO A 420 -21.06 31.70 -14.53
CA PRO A 420 -21.95 30.82 -15.28
C PRO A 420 -22.11 31.20 -16.76
N THR A 421 -21.82 32.45 -17.14
CA THR A 421 -22.18 32.97 -18.46
C THR A 421 -21.03 32.89 -19.44
N SER A 422 -21.35 32.99 -20.74
CA SER A 422 -20.33 33.06 -21.80
C SER A 422 -19.40 34.28 -21.71
N HIS A 423 -19.78 35.31 -20.94
CA HIS A 423 -18.96 36.50 -20.72
C HIS A 423 -17.93 36.30 -19.61
N ASP A 424 -18.11 35.27 -18.79
CA ASP A 424 -17.23 34.92 -17.69
C ASP A 424 -16.12 33.92 -18.12
N CYS A 425 -16.01 33.64 -19.42
CA CYS A 425 -14.95 32.76 -19.93
C CYS A 425 -13.58 33.41 -19.73
N ILE A 426 -12.68 32.64 -19.13
CA ILE A 426 -11.27 33.01 -18.98
C ILE A 426 -10.53 32.47 -20.20
N TYR A 427 -9.70 33.31 -20.81
CA TYR A 427 -8.78 32.89 -21.86
C TYR A 427 -7.36 33.13 -21.36
N TYR A 428 -6.54 32.08 -21.32
CA TYR A 428 -5.15 32.22 -20.93
C TYR A 428 -4.40 33.04 -22.00
N PRO A 429 -3.68 34.11 -21.63
CA PRO A 429 -2.97 34.96 -22.60
C PRO A 429 -1.81 34.29 -23.36
N TRP A 430 -1.49 33.02 -23.10
CA TRP A 430 -0.26 32.35 -23.52
C TRP A 430 -0.42 31.38 -24.71
N THR A 431 -1.32 31.68 -25.64
CA THR A 431 -1.35 31.03 -26.96
C THR A 431 -0.78 31.92 -28.08
N GLY A 432 -0.01 32.96 -27.70
CA GLY A 432 0.67 33.87 -28.64
C GLY A 432 2.20 33.90 -28.59
N HIS A 433 2.86 33.38 -27.54
CA HIS A 433 4.33 33.23 -27.52
C HIS A 433 4.76 32.19 -26.50
N SER A 434 5.51 31.20 -26.98
CA SER A 434 6.13 30.12 -26.24
C SER A 434 7.37 30.60 -25.49
N THR A 435 7.27 30.70 -24.16
CA THR A 435 8.40 30.44 -23.25
C THR A 435 7.88 29.72 -22.01
N LEU A 436 8.20 28.43 -21.90
CA LEU A 436 8.03 27.61 -20.69
C LEU A 436 8.72 28.28 -19.49
N PRO A 437 8.09 28.36 -18.30
CA PRO A 437 8.83 28.53 -17.07
C PRO A 437 9.55 27.22 -16.74
N GLN A 438 10.87 27.24 -16.72
CA GLN A 438 11.66 26.26 -15.99
C GLN A 438 11.37 26.43 -14.50
N HIS A 439 10.58 25.56 -13.89
CA HIS A 439 10.75 25.17 -12.49
C HIS A 439 10.17 23.78 -12.23
N ALA A 440 11.03 22.79 -12.37
CA ALA A 440 11.03 21.55 -11.58
C ALA A 440 12.44 20.95 -11.67
N ARG A 441 13.27 21.25 -10.67
CA ARG A 441 14.29 20.34 -10.17
C ARG A 441 13.77 19.81 -8.85
#